data_AF-A0A6P0HHB3-F1
#
_entry.id   AF-A0A6P0HHB3-F1
#
_cell.length_a   1.000
_cell.length_b   1.000
_cell.length_c   1.000
_cell.angle_alpha   90.00
_cell.angle_beta   90.00
_cell.angle_gamma   90.00
#
_symmetry.space_group_name_H-M   'P 1'
#
loop_
_entity.id
_entity.type
_entity.pdbx_description
1 polymer ?
#
loop_
_entity_poly.entity_id
_entity_poly.type
_entity_poly.pdbx_seq_one_letter_code
_entity_poly.pdbx_strand_id
1 'polypeptide(L)'
;MKSVPSPVRLVVALVMTSLAATGLGACADSEPHRDDAKLPAVDGDASAVCPGGTRTDGGLITCADLFEDGAPLRLPADPSDAARFGAVVRGGGGLWTREGVVPLSEAVAASVVAENTTASEITADGMPYASQIYGALIEGGEVVALRPVVRVSEDTIVAHTFAGAVLEGTITRFVDGGYDQADPLPVRIEVADQANDGTVEATIVNADRAIRSSTGTCFPALSGDAASNPLRAPFTAEIGLERYPSMHADFDDEMLLTWDESTSNMGAAFYPSMATLMGADPLGDQWEVDIHGTPTAGPSLRLVRVEGGGGACS
;
A
#
# COMPACT_ATOMS: atom_id res chain seq x y z
N MET A 1 -27.38 68.11 9.06
CA MET A 1 -26.76 68.56 7.80
C MET A 1 -26.74 67.40 6.83
N LYS A 2 -27.34 67.61 5.65
CA LYS A 2 -26.97 67.16 4.29
C LYS A 2 -26.50 65.69 4.13
N SER A 3 -27.25 64.77 3.50
CA SER A 3 -27.84 64.68 2.15
C SER A 3 -26.96 63.92 1.14
N VAL A 4 -27.44 62.71 0.76
CA VAL A 4 -27.64 62.24 -0.65
C VAL A 4 -26.34 61.78 -1.38
N PRO A 5 -26.37 60.91 -2.43
CA PRO A 5 -26.76 59.49 -2.49
C PRO A 5 -25.83 58.65 -3.43
N SER A 6 -26.20 57.38 -3.64
CA SER A 6 -25.76 56.42 -4.70
C SER A 6 -25.83 57.00 -6.14
N PRO A 7 -25.16 56.47 -7.19
CA PRO A 7 -25.55 55.21 -7.90
C PRO A 7 -24.33 54.43 -8.50
N VAL A 8 -24.42 53.21 -9.04
CA VAL A 8 -24.89 52.81 -10.40
C VAL A 8 -24.74 51.27 -10.47
N ARG A 9 -25.84 50.51 -10.49
CA ARG A 9 -26.35 49.68 -11.61
C ARG A 9 -25.32 48.91 -12.46
N LEU A 10 -25.42 47.58 -12.45
CA LEU A 10 -25.42 46.82 -13.71
C LEU A 10 -26.50 45.73 -13.65
N VAL A 11 -27.46 45.88 -14.56
CA VAL A 11 -28.51 44.91 -14.90
C VAL A 11 -27.98 44.17 -16.12
N VAL A 12 -27.96 42.83 -16.09
CA VAL A 12 -27.91 42.03 -17.31
C VAL A 12 -29.05 41.01 -17.23
N ALA A 13 -30.01 41.18 -18.12
CA ALA A 13 -31.02 40.19 -18.46
C ALA A 13 -31.07 40.11 -20.00
N LEU A 14 -30.96 38.90 -20.54
CA LEU A 14 -31.39 38.52 -21.89
C LEU A 14 -31.60 36.99 -21.86
N VAL A 15 -32.84 36.51 -21.71
CA VAL A 15 -33.82 36.10 -22.74
C VAL A 15 -33.40 34.88 -23.58
N MET A 16 -34.32 33.91 -23.57
CA MET A 16 -34.27 32.57 -24.18
C MET A 16 -34.12 32.53 -25.70
N THR A 17 -33.61 31.40 -26.21
CA THR A 17 -34.12 30.77 -27.44
C THR A 17 -33.95 29.25 -27.38
N SER A 18 -35.04 28.53 -27.62
CA SER A 18 -35.14 27.09 -27.85
C SER A 18 -34.90 26.75 -29.33
N LEU A 19 -34.28 25.60 -29.66
CA LEU A 19 -34.81 24.54 -30.56
C LEU A 19 -33.77 23.45 -30.93
N ALA A 20 -34.19 22.20 -30.72
CA ALA A 20 -34.02 20.96 -31.50
C ALA A 20 -32.72 20.65 -32.31
N ALA A 21 -32.10 19.53 -31.88
CA ALA A 21 -31.67 18.36 -32.66
C ALA A 21 -31.26 18.54 -34.14
N THR A 22 -30.00 18.20 -34.45
CA THR A 22 -29.62 17.17 -35.44
C THR A 22 -28.10 17.04 -35.46
N GLY A 23 -27.60 15.83 -35.27
CA GLY A 23 -26.17 15.56 -35.37
C GLY A 23 -25.77 14.34 -34.56
N LEU A 24 -26.20 13.17 -35.02
CA LEU A 24 -25.62 11.88 -34.67
C LEU A 24 -24.11 11.91 -34.98
N GLY A 25 -23.33 12.33 -34.00
CA GLY A 25 -21.95 11.92 -33.84
C GLY A 25 -21.92 11.09 -32.58
N ALA A 26 -22.06 9.78 -32.71
CA ALA A 26 -21.69 8.88 -31.64
C ALA A 26 -20.26 9.24 -31.25
N CYS A 27 -20.07 9.84 -30.07
CA CYS A 27 -18.83 9.64 -29.35
C CYS A 27 -18.77 8.14 -29.16
N ALA A 28 -17.98 7.46 -30.00
CA ALA A 28 -17.58 6.11 -29.70
C ALA A 28 -16.87 6.22 -28.35
N ASP A 29 -17.52 5.74 -27.30
CA ASP A 29 -16.90 5.22 -26.10
C ASP A 29 -15.91 4.15 -26.57
N SER A 30 -14.75 4.60 -27.04
CA SER A 30 -13.61 3.75 -27.21
C SER A 30 -13.06 3.65 -25.80
N GLU A 31 -13.58 2.68 -25.03
CA GLU A 31 -12.89 2.21 -23.84
C GLU A 31 -11.45 1.94 -24.28
N PRO A 32 -10.48 2.76 -23.86
CA PRO A 32 -9.14 2.58 -24.35
C PRO A 32 -8.60 1.36 -23.59
N HIS A 33 -7.95 0.43 -24.31
CA HIS A 33 -7.10 -0.65 -23.77
C HIS A 33 -7.67 -2.05 -23.49
N ARG A 34 -8.97 -2.33 -23.71
CA ARG A 34 -9.55 -3.68 -23.46
C ARG A 34 -9.91 -4.43 -24.74
N ASP A 35 -8.93 -4.75 -25.59
CA ASP A 35 -9.14 -5.86 -26.55
C ASP A 35 -8.81 -7.18 -25.83
N ASP A 36 -9.71 -7.57 -24.91
CA ASP A 36 -9.53 -8.71 -24.00
C ASP A 36 -9.17 -10.02 -24.72
N ALA A 37 -9.55 -10.13 -26.00
CA ALA A 37 -9.25 -11.27 -26.85
C ALA A 37 -7.76 -11.44 -27.17
N LYS A 38 -6.95 -10.38 -27.06
CA LYS A 38 -5.50 -10.41 -27.33
C LYS A 38 -4.64 -10.44 -26.07
N LEU A 39 -5.22 -10.16 -24.91
CA LEU A 39 -4.48 -10.12 -23.65
C LEU A 39 -4.19 -11.55 -23.16
N PRO A 40 -2.97 -11.82 -22.66
CA PRO A 40 -2.60 -13.16 -22.21
C PRO A 40 -3.41 -13.54 -20.97
N ALA A 41 -3.91 -14.78 -20.93
CA ALA A 41 -4.62 -15.36 -19.80
C ALA A 41 -3.73 -16.38 -19.09
N VAL A 42 -3.95 -16.57 -17.80
CA VAL A 42 -3.30 -17.67 -17.08
C VAL A 42 -4.11 -18.94 -17.28
N ASP A 43 -3.61 -19.79 -18.18
CA ASP A 43 -4.16 -21.13 -18.43
C ASP A 43 -3.67 -22.16 -17.40
N GLY A 44 -4.47 -23.20 -17.16
CA GLY A 44 -4.13 -24.30 -16.25
C GLY A 44 -4.90 -24.27 -14.94
N ASP A 45 -4.49 -25.09 -13.98
CA ASP A 45 -5.10 -25.15 -12.65
C ASP A 45 -4.67 -23.92 -11.83
N ALA A 46 -5.61 -23.27 -11.16
CA ALA A 46 -5.32 -22.15 -10.27
C ALA A 46 -4.37 -22.57 -9.12
N SER A 47 -4.45 -23.84 -8.69
CA SER A 47 -3.55 -24.41 -7.69
C SER A 47 -2.07 -24.47 -8.14
N ALA A 48 -1.82 -24.38 -9.46
CA ALA A 48 -0.46 -24.32 -10.00
C ALA A 48 0.17 -22.92 -9.83
N VAL A 49 -0.65 -21.88 -9.69
CA VAL A 49 -0.20 -20.48 -9.51
C VAL A 49 0.05 -20.17 -8.04
N CYS A 50 -0.84 -20.63 -7.17
CA CYS A 50 -0.77 -20.48 -5.72
C CYS A 50 -1.55 -21.60 -5.01
N PRO A 51 -1.16 -22.02 -3.80
CA PRO A 51 -1.91 -23.01 -3.03
C PRO A 51 -3.36 -22.57 -2.84
N GLY A 52 -4.32 -23.49 -3.06
CA GLY A 52 -5.74 -23.21 -2.85
C GLY A 52 -6.35 -22.15 -3.77
N GLY A 53 -5.63 -21.72 -4.83
CA GLY A 53 -6.11 -20.70 -5.76
C GLY A 53 -7.48 -21.03 -6.35
N THR A 54 -8.35 -20.01 -6.41
CA THR A 54 -9.69 -20.13 -7.00
C THR A 54 -9.79 -19.28 -8.25
N ARG A 55 -10.58 -19.69 -9.24
CA ARG A 55 -10.78 -18.93 -10.48
C ARG A 55 -12.20 -18.38 -10.52
N THR A 56 -12.33 -17.08 -10.78
CA THR A 56 -13.64 -16.43 -10.97
C THR A 56 -14.12 -16.57 -12.42
N ASP A 57 -15.40 -16.29 -12.63
CA ASP A 57 -15.92 -16.00 -13.96
C ASP A 57 -15.13 -14.81 -14.54
N GLY A 58 -14.56 -14.97 -15.75
CA GLY A 58 -13.62 -14.01 -16.34
C GLY A 58 -12.14 -14.42 -16.24
N GLY A 59 -11.82 -15.52 -15.53
CA GLY A 59 -10.50 -16.15 -15.58
C GLY A 59 -9.46 -15.59 -14.59
N LEU A 60 -9.82 -14.60 -13.78
CA LEU A 60 -8.98 -14.09 -12.68
C LEU A 60 -8.79 -15.19 -11.64
N ILE A 61 -7.53 -15.40 -11.24
CA ILE A 61 -7.17 -16.31 -10.15
C ILE A 61 -7.04 -15.51 -8.86
N THR A 62 -7.75 -15.89 -7.82
CA THR A 62 -7.63 -15.31 -6.47
C THR A 62 -6.82 -16.25 -5.59
N CYS A 63 -5.74 -15.73 -5.02
CA CYS A 63 -4.84 -16.40 -4.09
C CYS A 63 -5.06 -15.88 -2.67
N ALA A 64 -5.39 -16.79 -1.76
CA ALA A 64 -5.45 -16.53 -0.31
C ALA A 64 -4.25 -17.11 0.44
N ASP A 65 -3.38 -17.85 -0.26
CA ASP A 65 -2.17 -18.45 0.26
C ASP A 65 -1.06 -18.34 -0.80
N LEU A 66 0.20 -18.35 -0.37
CA LEU A 66 1.39 -18.34 -1.25
C LEU A 66 2.22 -19.60 -1.02
N PHE A 67 3.06 -19.93 -1.99
CA PHE A 67 4.06 -20.99 -1.78
C PHE A 67 5.18 -20.52 -0.84
N GLU A 68 5.66 -21.43 0.01
CA GLU A 68 6.74 -21.15 0.96
C GLU A 68 8.16 -21.32 0.36
N ASP A 69 8.29 -21.82 -0.89
CA ASP A 69 9.57 -22.27 -1.45
C ASP A 69 10.34 -21.20 -2.26
N GLY A 70 10.29 -19.95 -1.80
CA GLY A 70 11.04 -18.83 -2.40
C GLY A 70 10.52 -18.33 -3.75
N ALA A 71 9.44 -18.93 -4.27
CA ALA A 71 8.68 -18.45 -5.42
C ALA A 71 7.20 -18.34 -5.01
N PRO A 72 6.79 -17.22 -4.38
CA PRO A 72 5.48 -17.11 -3.74
C PRO A 72 4.30 -17.32 -4.71
N LEU A 73 4.51 -16.99 -6.00
CA LEU A 73 3.59 -17.22 -7.10
C LEU A 73 4.30 -17.89 -8.29
N ARG A 74 3.57 -18.73 -9.02
CA ARG A 74 4.10 -19.50 -10.16
C ARG A 74 3.27 -19.31 -11.42
N LEU A 75 3.50 -18.20 -12.09
CA LEU A 75 2.84 -17.91 -13.37
C LEU A 75 3.36 -18.84 -14.48
N PRO A 76 2.55 -19.15 -15.51
CA PRO A 76 3.04 -19.85 -16.70
C PRO A 76 4.09 -19.01 -17.45
N ALA A 77 4.81 -19.64 -18.40
CA ALA A 77 5.73 -18.94 -19.31
C ALA A 77 5.01 -17.83 -20.08
N ASP A 78 5.74 -16.77 -20.47
CA ASP A 78 5.19 -15.71 -21.30
C ASP A 78 4.74 -16.31 -22.65
N PRO A 79 3.50 -16.03 -23.11
CA PRO A 79 3.00 -16.61 -24.35
C PRO A 79 3.77 -16.17 -25.60
N SER A 80 4.35 -14.97 -25.57
CA SER A 80 5.21 -14.43 -26.64
C SER A 80 6.00 -13.21 -26.17
N ASP A 81 6.93 -12.71 -26.99
CA ASP A 81 7.62 -11.44 -26.68
C ASP A 81 6.67 -10.24 -26.58
N ALA A 82 5.54 -10.28 -27.29
CA ALA A 82 4.52 -9.24 -27.29
C ALA A 82 3.47 -9.42 -26.19
N ALA A 83 3.48 -10.53 -25.44
CA ALA A 83 2.48 -10.82 -24.43
C ALA A 83 3.13 -11.43 -23.20
N ARG A 84 3.12 -10.71 -22.07
CA ARG A 84 3.86 -11.07 -20.86
C ARG A 84 3.00 -10.99 -19.61
N PHE A 85 3.47 -11.63 -18.54
CA PHE A 85 2.91 -11.44 -17.21
C PHE A 85 3.82 -10.59 -16.32
N GLY A 86 3.22 -9.73 -15.49
CA GLY A 86 3.99 -8.88 -14.60
C GLY A 86 3.16 -8.11 -13.58
N ALA A 87 3.86 -7.39 -12.71
CA ALA A 87 3.26 -6.48 -11.72
C ALA A 87 3.72 -5.05 -11.98
N VAL A 88 2.87 -4.06 -11.70
CA VAL A 88 3.24 -2.64 -11.81
C VAL A 88 4.27 -2.34 -10.73
N VAL A 89 5.40 -1.72 -11.11
CA VAL A 89 6.45 -1.34 -10.16
C VAL A 89 6.06 -0.07 -9.41
N ARG A 90 6.69 0.16 -8.24
CA ARG A 90 6.50 1.38 -7.45
C ARG A 90 6.68 2.64 -8.31
N GLY A 91 5.84 3.65 -8.07
CA GLY A 91 5.86 4.91 -8.83
C GLY A 91 5.30 4.80 -10.25
N GLY A 92 4.77 3.64 -10.66
CA GLY A 92 4.06 3.47 -11.93
C GLY A 92 4.94 3.53 -13.18
N GLY A 93 6.27 3.45 -13.02
CA GLY A 93 7.23 3.61 -14.12
C GLY A 93 7.24 2.48 -15.14
N GLY A 94 6.58 1.35 -14.86
CA GLY A 94 6.59 0.18 -15.74
C GLY A 94 5.90 -1.05 -15.16
N LEU A 95 5.90 -2.11 -15.95
CA LEU A 95 5.52 -3.46 -15.56
C LEU A 95 6.78 -4.31 -15.40
N TRP A 96 7.01 -4.86 -14.21
CA TRP A 96 8.07 -5.85 -13.99
C TRP A 96 7.66 -7.20 -14.54
N THR A 97 8.43 -7.71 -15.51
CA THR A 97 8.26 -9.03 -16.12
C THR A 97 9.49 -9.88 -15.88
N ARG A 98 9.45 -11.17 -16.26
CA ARG A 98 10.63 -12.06 -16.16
C ARG A 98 11.83 -11.57 -16.96
N GLU A 99 11.59 -10.85 -18.05
CA GLU A 99 12.61 -10.31 -18.94
C GLU A 99 13.02 -8.87 -18.55
N GLY A 100 12.54 -8.37 -17.41
CA GLY A 100 12.80 -7.03 -16.90
C GLY A 100 11.60 -6.08 -16.99
N VAL A 101 11.87 -4.79 -16.73
CA VAL A 101 10.84 -3.73 -16.72
C VAL A 101 10.48 -3.30 -18.14
N VAL A 102 9.17 -3.26 -18.43
CA VAL A 102 8.61 -2.68 -19.66
C VAL A 102 7.84 -1.40 -19.31
N PRO A 103 8.13 -0.24 -19.92
CA PRO A 103 7.41 1.00 -19.61
C PRO A 103 5.91 0.87 -19.87
N LEU A 104 5.09 1.51 -19.04
CA LEU A 104 3.67 1.68 -19.31
C LEU A 104 3.48 2.82 -20.32
N SER A 105 2.62 2.64 -21.32
CA SER A 105 2.14 3.77 -22.11
C SER A 105 1.35 4.73 -21.21
N GLU A 106 1.35 6.02 -21.55
CA GLU A 106 0.65 7.07 -20.77
C GLU A 106 -0.82 6.72 -20.51
N ALA A 107 -1.49 6.16 -21.53
CA ALA A 107 -2.90 5.85 -21.46
C ALA A 107 -3.18 4.60 -20.59
N VAL A 108 -2.27 3.62 -20.57
CA VAL A 108 -2.33 2.50 -19.61
C VAL A 108 -2.08 2.98 -18.19
N ALA A 109 -1.07 3.83 -17.97
CA ALA A 109 -0.79 4.39 -16.65
C ALA A 109 -2.02 5.16 -16.10
N ALA A 110 -2.63 6.01 -16.94
CA ALA A 110 -3.86 6.73 -16.58
C ALA A 110 -5.05 5.80 -16.29
N SER A 111 -5.18 4.69 -17.03
CA SER A 111 -6.22 3.68 -16.78
C SER A 111 -6.06 3.02 -15.42
N VAL A 112 -4.84 2.66 -15.03
CA VAL A 112 -4.58 2.03 -13.73
C VAL A 112 -4.91 2.99 -12.59
N VAL A 113 -4.52 4.27 -12.74
CA VAL A 113 -4.89 5.33 -11.78
C VAL A 113 -6.40 5.50 -11.69
N ALA A 114 -7.10 5.55 -12.83
CA ALA A 114 -8.55 5.70 -12.85
C ALA A 114 -9.26 4.56 -12.12
N GLU A 115 -8.85 3.31 -12.35
CA GLU A 115 -9.40 2.14 -11.64
C GLU A 115 -9.22 2.27 -10.12
N ASN A 116 -8.06 2.75 -9.66
CA ASN A 116 -7.79 2.99 -8.23
C ASN A 116 -8.72 4.06 -7.61
N THR A 117 -9.00 5.15 -8.33
CA THR A 117 -9.84 6.25 -7.79
C THR A 117 -11.34 5.91 -7.72
N THR A 118 -11.81 4.93 -8.50
CA THR A 118 -13.22 4.53 -8.53
C THR A 118 -13.59 3.48 -7.50
N ALA A 119 -12.61 2.84 -6.87
CA ALA A 119 -12.83 2.03 -5.68
C ALA A 119 -13.17 2.96 -4.51
N SER A 120 -14.45 3.29 -4.41
CA SER A 120 -14.99 4.35 -3.55
C SER A 120 -14.89 4.09 -2.04
N GLU A 121 -14.22 3.03 -1.63
CA GLU A 121 -13.74 2.81 -0.28
C GLU A 121 -12.32 2.25 -0.44
N ILE A 122 -11.31 2.95 0.09
CA ILE A 122 -9.94 2.43 0.19
C ILE A 122 -9.96 1.37 1.29
N THR A 123 -10.60 0.24 1.00
CA THR A 123 -10.53 -0.98 1.77
C THR A 123 -9.40 -1.83 1.22
N ALA A 124 -8.93 -2.78 2.03
CA ALA A 124 -7.92 -3.77 1.67
C ALA A 124 -8.19 -4.47 0.31
N ASP A 125 -9.44 -4.54 -0.13
CA ASP A 125 -9.86 -5.17 -1.40
C ASP A 125 -9.90 -4.22 -2.62
N GLY A 126 -9.72 -2.91 -2.40
CA GLY A 126 -10.14 -1.85 -3.31
C GLY A 126 -9.09 -1.34 -4.30
N MET A 127 -7.80 -1.65 -4.16
CA MET A 127 -6.74 -1.07 -5.01
C MET A 127 -6.08 -2.11 -5.93
N PRO A 128 -6.52 -2.22 -7.20
CA PRO A 128 -6.11 -3.26 -8.13
C PRO A 128 -4.60 -3.42 -8.33
N TYR A 129 -3.87 -2.32 -8.57
CA TYR A 129 -2.49 -2.44 -9.04
C TYR A 129 -1.54 -3.07 -8.04
N ALA A 130 -1.77 -2.84 -6.75
CA ALA A 130 -0.85 -3.24 -5.71
C ALA A 130 -1.09 -4.67 -5.21
N SER A 131 -2.23 -5.26 -5.57
CA SER A 131 -2.66 -6.62 -5.20
C SER A 131 -2.79 -7.56 -6.42
N GLN A 132 -2.45 -7.09 -7.63
CA GLN A 132 -2.66 -7.85 -8.87
C GLN A 132 -1.40 -8.09 -9.69
N ILE A 133 -1.41 -9.24 -10.35
CA ILE A 133 -0.55 -9.51 -11.50
C ILE A 133 -1.39 -9.36 -12.75
N TYR A 134 -0.79 -8.75 -13.76
CA TYR A 134 -1.40 -8.45 -15.03
C TYR A 134 -0.84 -9.32 -16.14
N GLY A 135 -1.72 -9.72 -17.06
CA GLY A 135 -1.36 -10.05 -18.42
C GLY A 135 -1.27 -8.76 -19.24
N ALA A 136 -0.18 -8.58 -19.98
CA ALA A 136 0.14 -7.36 -20.68
C ALA A 136 0.35 -7.60 -22.17
N LEU A 137 -0.11 -6.65 -23.01
CA LEU A 137 0.23 -6.58 -24.42
C LEU A 137 1.31 -5.49 -24.62
N ILE A 138 2.36 -5.84 -25.34
CA ILE A 138 3.51 -4.98 -25.59
C ILE A 138 3.58 -4.64 -27.08
N GLU A 139 3.55 -3.35 -27.39
CA GLU A 139 3.70 -2.82 -28.75
C GLU A 139 4.68 -1.65 -28.73
N GLY A 140 5.58 -1.59 -29.71
CA GLY A 140 6.56 -0.50 -29.78
C GLY A 140 7.55 -0.43 -28.60
N GLY A 141 7.62 -1.48 -27.77
CA GLY A 141 8.46 -1.51 -26.56
C GLY A 141 7.77 -1.01 -25.29
N GLU A 142 6.47 -0.71 -25.34
CA GLU A 142 5.69 -0.25 -24.19
C GLU A 142 4.49 -1.17 -23.96
N VAL A 143 3.99 -1.19 -22.73
CA VAL A 143 2.71 -1.82 -22.39
C VAL A 143 1.57 -0.94 -22.89
N VAL A 144 0.78 -1.46 -23.81
CA VAL A 144 -0.36 -0.76 -24.42
C VAL A 144 -1.73 -1.26 -23.95
N ALA A 145 -1.74 -2.38 -23.24
CA ALA A 145 -2.93 -2.91 -22.57
C ALA A 145 -2.55 -3.83 -21.41
N LEU A 146 -3.40 -3.84 -20.36
CA LEU A 146 -3.27 -4.67 -19.17
C LEU A 146 -4.61 -5.35 -18.88
N ARG A 147 -4.54 -6.58 -18.37
CA ARG A 147 -5.69 -7.28 -17.76
C ARG A 147 -5.25 -7.96 -16.46
N PRO A 148 -5.97 -7.77 -15.36
CA PRO A 148 -5.75 -8.56 -14.14
C PRO A 148 -5.89 -10.06 -14.41
N VAL A 149 -4.91 -10.86 -14.01
CA VAL A 149 -4.94 -12.33 -14.17
C VAL A 149 -4.74 -13.08 -12.87
N VAL A 150 -4.07 -12.47 -11.89
CA VAL A 150 -4.00 -12.97 -10.52
C VAL A 150 -4.30 -11.82 -9.57
N ARG A 151 -5.07 -12.08 -8.53
CA ARG A 151 -5.26 -11.23 -7.36
C ARG A 151 -4.76 -11.99 -6.13
N VAL A 152 -4.00 -11.33 -5.29
CA VAL A 152 -3.58 -11.85 -3.98
C VAL A 152 -4.33 -11.05 -2.91
N SER A 153 -4.86 -11.71 -1.89
CA SER A 153 -5.53 -10.98 -0.80
C SER A 153 -4.54 -10.12 -0.03
N GLU A 154 -5.02 -8.99 0.50
CA GLU A 154 -4.18 -8.08 1.27
C GLU A 154 -3.57 -8.77 2.49
N ASP A 155 -4.37 -9.57 3.21
CA ASP A 155 -3.90 -10.40 4.32
C ASP A 155 -2.67 -11.23 3.93
N THR A 156 -2.71 -11.84 2.76
CA THR A 156 -1.61 -12.66 2.26
C THR A 156 -0.37 -11.83 1.95
N ILE A 157 -0.51 -10.63 1.36
CA ILE A 157 0.60 -9.74 1.02
C ILE A 157 1.29 -9.23 2.30
N VAL A 158 0.50 -8.74 3.25
CA VAL A 158 1.02 -8.18 4.51
C VAL A 158 1.60 -9.29 5.38
N ALA A 159 0.91 -10.42 5.53
CA ALA A 159 1.42 -11.57 6.29
C ALA A 159 2.72 -12.12 5.69
N HIS A 160 2.79 -12.33 4.37
CA HIS A 160 4.03 -12.80 3.73
C HIS A 160 5.22 -11.87 4.02
N THR A 161 4.92 -10.58 4.14
CA THR A 161 5.95 -9.58 4.42
C THR A 161 6.36 -9.60 5.88
N PHE A 162 5.41 -9.55 6.83
CA PHE A 162 5.72 -9.21 8.23
C PHE A 162 5.43 -10.30 9.24
N ALA A 163 4.71 -11.37 8.89
CA ALA A 163 4.27 -12.38 9.84
C ALA A 163 5.44 -12.98 10.62
N GLY A 164 5.30 -13.01 11.95
CA GLY A 164 6.31 -13.53 12.87
C GLY A 164 7.61 -12.72 12.91
N ALA A 165 7.67 -11.57 12.23
CA ALA A 165 8.85 -10.72 12.24
C ALA A 165 9.06 -10.09 13.61
N VAL A 166 10.34 -9.90 13.93
CA VAL A 166 10.76 -9.12 15.08
C VAL A 166 11.46 -7.88 14.56
N LEU A 167 11.01 -6.73 15.05
CA LEU A 167 11.55 -5.42 14.69
C LEU A 167 12.20 -4.76 15.90
N GLU A 168 13.38 -4.19 15.73
CA GLU A 168 14.07 -3.38 16.75
C GLU A 168 14.51 -2.04 16.19
N GLY A 169 14.57 -1.03 17.05
CA GLY A 169 15.20 0.23 16.72
C GLY A 169 14.77 1.32 17.68
N THR A 170 14.28 2.44 17.18
CA THR A 170 13.99 3.63 18.01
C THR A 170 12.62 4.22 17.76
N ILE A 171 12.02 4.79 18.81
CA ILE A 171 10.74 5.53 18.78
C ILE A 171 10.89 6.87 19.50
N THR A 172 10.38 7.97 18.92
CA THR A 172 10.46 9.28 19.58
C THR A 172 9.47 9.38 20.73
N ARG A 173 9.92 9.95 21.84
CA ARG A 173 9.08 10.26 23.00
C ARG A 173 8.25 11.52 22.77
N PHE A 174 7.06 11.60 23.37
CA PHE A 174 6.24 12.80 23.36
C PHE A 174 6.51 13.64 24.62
N VAL A 175 7.11 14.82 24.49
CA VAL A 175 7.50 15.68 25.62
C VAL A 175 7.13 17.12 25.31
N ASP A 176 6.70 17.87 26.32
CA ASP A 176 6.40 19.31 26.21
C ASP A 176 5.48 19.70 25.03
N GLY A 177 4.57 18.79 24.65
CA GLY A 177 3.60 19.01 23.57
C GLY A 177 4.06 18.65 22.16
N GLY A 178 5.22 18.00 22.00
CA GLY A 178 5.71 17.52 20.71
C GLY A 178 6.55 16.25 20.81
N TYR A 179 6.98 15.70 19.67
CA TYR A 179 7.91 14.57 19.67
C TYR A 179 9.35 15.05 19.66
N ASP A 180 10.14 14.52 20.57
CA ASP A 180 11.57 14.80 20.66
C ASP A 180 12.36 13.83 19.78
N GLN A 181 12.91 14.36 18.68
CA GLN A 181 13.79 13.61 17.78
C GLN A 181 15.24 13.49 18.27
N ALA A 182 15.66 14.31 19.24
CA ALA A 182 17.05 14.37 19.69
C ALA A 182 17.41 13.20 20.63
N ASP A 183 16.42 12.64 21.32
CA ASP A 183 16.60 11.58 22.31
C ASP A 183 15.54 10.48 22.15
N PRO A 184 15.56 9.69 21.05
CA PRO A 184 14.58 8.64 20.85
C PRO A 184 14.83 7.46 21.80
N LEU A 185 13.77 6.73 22.13
CA LEU A 185 13.82 5.57 23.03
C LEU A 185 14.01 4.28 22.21
N PRO A 186 14.78 3.30 22.71
CA PRO A 186 14.85 2.01 22.04
C PRO A 186 13.51 1.26 22.15
N VAL A 187 13.12 0.60 21.07
CA VAL A 187 11.86 -0.14 20.98
C VAL A 187 12.09 -1.50 20.34
N ARG A 188 11.32 -2.49 20.80
CA ARG A 188 11.20 -3.80 20.17
C ARG A 188 9.73 -4.13 19.94
N ILE A 189 9.43 -4.60 18.74
CA ILE A 189 8.10 -4.98 18.29
C ILE A 189 8.13 -6.43 17.84
N GLU A 190 7.14 -7.21 18.25
CA GLU A 190 6.90 -8.57 17.77
C GLU A 190 5.60 -8.57 16.97
N VAL A 191 5.67 -9.01 15.72
CA VAL A 191 4.53 -9.05 14.80
C VAL A 191 3.86 -10.41 14.89
N ALA A 192 2.53 -10.43 14.87
CA ALA A 192 1.73 -11.65 14.86
C ALA A 192 2.03 -12.50 13.62
N ASP A 193 1.72 -13.79 13.68
CA ASP A 193 1.96 -14.73 12.59
C ASP A 193 0.93 -14.64 11.46
N GLN A 194 -0.12 -13.83 11.61
CA GLN A 194 -1.26 -13.77 10.70
C GLN A 194 -1.72 -12.32 10.51
N ALA A 195 -2.34 -12.06 9.35
CA ALA A 195 -3.04 -10.82 9.06
C ALA A 195 -4.55 -11.06 9.09
N ASN A 196 -5.32 -10.03 9.44
CA ASN A 196 -6.77 -10.01 9.32
C ASN A 196 -7.21 -8.64 8.81
N ASP A 197 -8.13 -8.62 7.84
CA ASP A 197 -8.68 -7.39 7.25
C ASP A 197 -7.60 -6.41 6.75
N GLY A 198 -6.51 -6.92 6.18
CA GLY A 198 -5.38 -6.17 5.64
C GLY A 198 -4.38 -5.68 6.69
N THR A 199 -4.51 -6.10 7.94
CA THR A 199 -3.67 -5.67 9.07
C THR A 199 -2.96 -6.84 9.72
N VAL A 200 -1.66 -6.72 9.99
CA VAL A 200 -0.97 -7.60 10.95
C VAL A 200 -0.91 -6.90 12.31
N GLU A 201 -1.40 -7.56 13.34
CA GLU A 201 -1.24 -7.09 14.71
C GLU A 201 0.23 -7.20 15.14
N ALA A 202 0.67 -6.31 16.00
CA ALA A 202 2.00 -6.33 16.58
C ALA A 202 1.99 -5.80 18.02
N THR A 203 3.01 -6.18 18.79
CA THR A 203 3.14 -5.83 20.21
C THR A 203 4.48 -5.17 20.48
N ILE A 204 4.46 -4.00 21.13
CA ILE A 204 5.65 -3.36 21.71
C ILE A 204 6.04 -4.11 22.97
N VAL A 205 7.04 -4.98 22.88
CA VAL A 205 7.35 -5.92 23.97
C VAL A 205 8.10 -5.29 25.14
N ASN A 206 8.73 -4.12 24.92
CA ASN A 206 9.31 -3.30 25.98
C ASN A 206 8.36 -2.20 26.47
N ALA A 207 7.05 -2.38 26.28
CA ALA A 207 6.03 -1.47 26.77
C ALA A 207 6.14 -1.23 28.28
N ASP A 208 6.04 -2.28 29.09
CA ASP A 208 5.88 -2.19 30.54
C ASP A 208 7.06 -2.75 31.35
N ARG A 209 8.04 -3.33 30.67
CA ARG A 209 9.18 -4.00 31.27
C ARG A 209 10.43 -3.85 30.42
N ALA A 210 11.58 -3.97 31.07
CA ALA A 210 12.85 -4.03 30.37
C ALA A 210 13.02 -5.40 29.68
N ILE A 211 13.49 -5.39 28.44
CA ILE A 211 13.72 -6.59 27.63
C ILE A 211 15.11 -6.56 27.00
N ARG A 212 15.65 -7.74 26.73
CA ARG A 212 16.94 -7.91 26.06
C ARG A 212 16.75 -7.80 24.55
N SER A 213 17.49 -6.89 23.92
CA SER A 213 17.56 -6.76 22.47
C SER A 213 18.30 -7.92 21.80
N SER A 214 18.22 -8.00 20.47
CA SER A 214 18.99 -8.93 19.62
C SER A 214 20.51 -8.84 19.85
N THR A 215 21.02 -7.65 20.18
CA THR A 215 22.44 -7.41 20.49
C THR A 215 22.85 -7.78 21.92
N GLY A 216 21.89 -8.17 22.76
CA GLY A 216 22.11 -8.48 24.17
C GLY A 216 22.02 -7.27 25.12
N THR A 217 21.90 -6.05 24.59
CA THR A 217 21.67 -4.82 25.36
C THR A 217 20.26 -4.80 25.94
N CYS A 218 20.08 -4.22 27.12
CA CYS A 218 18.77 -4.07 27.75
C CYS A 218 18.04 -2.81 27.27
N PHE A 219 16.87 -3.00 26.67
CA PHE A 219 15.93 -1.92 26.38
C PHE A 219 15.06 -1.68 27.62
N PRO A 220 14.97 -0.44 28.13
CA PRO A 220 14.10 -0.10 29.25
C PRO A 220 12.61 -0.23 28.87
N ALA A 221 11.77 -0.28 29.90
CA ALA A 221 10.33 -0.14 29.76
C ALA A 221 9.98 1.26 29.24
N LEU A 222 9.10 1.36 28.24
CA LEU A 222 8.61 2.64 27.72
C LEU A 222 7.62 3.33 28.66
N SER A 223 6.89 2.55 29.46
CA SER A 223 5.93 3.05 30.46
C SER A 223 6.57 3.67 31.70
N GLY A 224 7.90 3.57 31.84
CA GLY A 224 8.65 4.08 32.99
C GLY A 224 8.52 5.58 33.22
N ASP A 225 8.12 6.33 32.18
CA ASP A 225 7.77 7.75 32.25
C ASP A 225 6.50 8.03 31.42
N ALA A 226 5.35 8.02 32.09
CA ALA A 226 4.06 8.31 31.48
C ALA A 226 3.97 9.73 30.87
N ALA A 227 4.79 10.67 31.32
CA ALA A 227 4.83 12.03 30.76
C ALA A 227 5.55 12.08 29.41
N SER A 228 6.36 11.06 29.08
CA SER A 228 7.11 10.95 27.84
C SER A 228 6.57 9.86 26.88
N ASN A 229 5.34 9.39 27.10
CA ASN A 229 4.74 8.28 26.36
C ASN A 229 4.72 8.53 24.82
N PRO A 230 5.40 7.70 24.02
CA PRO A 230 5.45 7.83 22.56
C PRO A 230 4.09 7.72 21.86
N LEU A 231 3.13 6.97 22.39
CA LEU A 231 1.83 6.73 21.76
C LEU A 231 0.71 7.60 22.34
N ARG A 232 1.07 8.56 23.22
CA ARG A 232 0.16 9.44 23.97
C ARG A 232 -0.80 8.66 24.89
N ALA A 233 -1.42 9.35 25.85
CA ALA A 233 -2.14 8.69 26.95
C ALA A 233 -3.57 8.27 26.56
N PRO A 234 -3.99 7.02 26.83
CA PRO A 234 -3.25 5.96 27.54
C PRO A 234 -2.22 5.21 26.68
N PHE A 235 -1.11 4.78 27.30
CA PHE A 235 -0.11 3.92 26.62
C PHE A 235 -0.76 2.59 26.23
N THR A 236 -0.50 2.13 25.00
CA THR A 236 -0.84 0.78 24.54
C THR A 236 0.41 0.05 24.08
N ALA A 237 0.47 -1.26 24.34
CA ALA A 237 1.48 -2.12 23.73
C ALA A 237 1.02 -2.66 22.37
N GLU A 238 -0.27 -2.62 22.10
CA GLU A 238 -0.91 -3.16 20.91
C GLU A 238 -0.87 -2.13 19.79
N ILE A 239 -0.37 -2.56 18.64
CA ILE A 239 -0.25 -1.77 17.42
C ILE A 239 -0.67 -2.61 16.22
N GLY A 240 -1.07 -1.98 15.13
CA GLY A 240 -1.33 -2.63 13.84
C GLY A 240 -0.37 -2.12 12.77
N LEU A 241 -0.04 -2.99 11.82
CA LEU A 241 0.65 -2.63 10.60
C LEU A 241 -0.28 -2.93 9.43
N GLU A 242 -0.63 -1.90 8.67
CA GLU A 242 -1.48 -2.01 7.49
C GLU A 242 -0.84 -1.28 6.31
N ARG A 243 -1.17 -1.71 5.10
CA ARG A 243 -0.69 -1.08 3.88
C ARG A 243 -1.76 -0.19 3.27
N TYR A 244 -1.35 0.99 2.80
CA TYR A 244 -2.23 1.98 2.19
C TYR A 244 -1.75 2.35 0.78
N PRO A 245 -2.36 1.79 -0.28
CA PRO A 245 -1.90 2.01 -1.65
C PRO A 245 -2.24 3.41 -2.17
N SER A 246 -1.32 4.03 -2.92
CA SER A 246 -1.47 5.37 -3.51
C SER A 246 -1.94 6.46 -2.53
N MET A 247 -1.38 6.47 -1.33
CA MET A 247 -1.86 7.34 -0.24
C MET A 247 -1.63 8.83 -0.52
N HIS A 248 -0.43 9.18 -0.99
CA HIS A 248 -0.02 10.56 -1.21
C HIS A 248 0.01 10.94 -2.70
N ALA A 249 0.35 9.99 -3.55
CA ALA A 249 0.38 10.13 -4.99
C ALA A 249 0.03 8.80 -5.68
N ASP A 250 -0.18 8.84 -6.99
CA ASP A 250 -0.39 7.64 -7.78
C ASP A 250 0.81 6.69 -7.65
N PHE A 251 0.54 5.41 -7.39
CA PHE A 251 1.55 4.35 -7.26
C PHE A 251 2.50 4.50 -6.06
N ASP A 252 2.07 5.30 -5.07
CA ASP A 252 2.76 5.54 -3.81
C ASP A 252 2.11 4.75 -2.69
N ASP A 253 2.53 3.49 -2.53
CA ASP A 253 2.12 2.66 -1.41
C ASP A 253 2.75 3.19 -0.12
N GLU A 254 1.99 3.25 0.98
CA GLU A 254 2.47 3.64 2.30
C GLU A 254 2.21 2.54 3.33
N MET A 255 3.06 2.43 4.35
CA MET A 255 2.78 1.60 5.52
C MET A 255 2.31 2.46 6.67
N LEU A 256 1.21 2.04 7.28
CA LEU A 256 0.63 2.68 8.46
C LEU A 256 0.94 1.85 9.70
N LEU A 257 1.44 2.54 10.73
CA LEU A 257 1.39 2.08 12.11
C LEU A 257 0.10 2.63 12.74
N THR A 258 -0.77 1.74 13.22
CA THR A 258 -1.96 2.10 13.99
C THR A 258 -1.78 1.71 15.45
N TRP A 259 -2.38 2.45 16.38
CA TRP A 259 -2.37 2.09 17.80
C TRP A 259 -3.69 2.38 18.52
N ASP A 260 -4.62 3.04 17.84
CA ASP A 260 -6.03 3.06 18.21
C ASP A 260 -6.89 3.26 16.94
N GLU A 261 -8.21 3.14 17.05
CA GLU A 261 -9.17 3.24 15.94
C GLU A 261 -9.12 4.58 15.17
N SER A 262 -8.50 5.60 15.74
CA SER A 262 -8.48 6.96 15.21
C SER A 262 -7.10 7.52 14.95
N THR A 263 -6.04 6.83 15.38
CA THR A 263 -4.67 7.35 15.35
C THR A 263 -3.75 6.40 14.61
N SER A 264 -3.14 6.96 13.57
CA SER A 264 -2.11 6.29 12.78
C SER A 264 -0.91 7.20 12.57
N ASN A 265 0.22 6.60 12.28
CA ASN A 265 1.39 7.25 11.72
C ASN A 265 1.76 6.53 10.42
N MET A 266 2.23 7.27 9.43
CA MET A 266 2.63 6.79 8.13
C MET A 266 4.12 6.92 7.99
N GLY A 267 4.74 5.88 7.45
CA GLY A 267 6.17 5.80 7.35
C GLY A 267 6.64 5.26 6.03
N ALA A 268 7.74 5.84 5.58
CA ALA A 268 8.44 5.39 4.42
C ALA A 268 9.18 4.07 4.70
N ALA A 269 9.17 3.20 3.69
CA ALA A 269 9.80 1.87 3.63
C ALA A 269 8.97 0.69 4.17
N PHE A 270 9.43 -0.51 3.79
CA PHE A 270 8.65 -1.75 3.71
C PHE A 270 7.34 -1.61 2.94
N TYR A 271 7.38 -1.33 1.64
CA TYR A 271 6.17 -1.26 0.82
C TYR A 271 5.93 -2.59 0.11
N PRO A 272 5.20 -3.56 0.71
CA PRO A 272 4.97 -4.81 0.04
C PRO A 272 3.96 -4.59 -1.08
N SER A 273 4.42 -4.76 -2.30
CA SER A 273 3.61 -4.75 -3.51
C SER A 273 3.70 -6.11 -4.20
N MET A 274 2.86 -6.35 -5.21
CA MET A 274 3.05 -7.52 -6.07
C MET A 274 4.45 -7.56 -6.72
N ALA A 275 5.01 -6.40 -7.07
CA ALA A 275 6.38 -6.32 -7.57
C ALA A 275 7.40 -6.76 -6.51
N THR A 276 7.17 -6.42 -5.24
CA THR A 276 7.99 -6.90 -4.10
C THR A 276 7.89 -8.42 -3.94
N LEU A 277 6.68 -8.98 -3.98
CA LEU A 277 6.45 -10.43 -3.93
C LEU A 277 7.11 -11.19 -5.09
N MET A 278 7.25 -10.54 -6.25
CA MET A 278 7.96 -11.08 -7.41
C MET A 278 9.48 -10.88 -7.35
N GLY A 279 10.01 -10.26 -6.30
CA GLY A 279 11.44 -9.96 -6.14
C GLY A 279 11.94 -8.82 -7.03
N ALA A 280 11.05 -8.01 -7.59
CA ALA A 280 11.39 -6.85 -8.42
C ALA A 280 11.89 -5.68 -7.59
N ASP A 281 11.19 -5.41 -6.49
CA ASP A 281 11.42 -4.30 -5.58
C ASP A 281 11.85 -4.90 -4.25
N PRO A 282 13.13 -4.78 -3.83
CA PRO A 282 13.51 -5.23 -2.50
C PRO A 282 12.78 -4.40 -1.45
N LEU A 283 12.40 -5.07 -0.36
CA LEU A 283 12.04 -4.38 0.87
C LEU A 283 13.24 -3.53 1.33
N GLY A 284 12.96 -2.35 1.87
CA GLY A 284 14.02 -1.55 2.51
C GLY A 284 14.60 -2.31 3.70
N ASP A 285 15.90 -2.16 3.97
CA ASP A 285 16.54 -2.81 5.13
C ASP A 285 16.06 -2.23 6.47
N GLN A 286 15.49 -1.02 6.43
CA GLN A 286 15.01 -0.26 7.57
C GLN A 286 13.65 0.36 7.22
N TRP A 287 12.72 0.31 8.17
CA TRP A 287 11.48 1.07 8.15
C TRP A 287 11.68 2.41 8.84
N GLU A 288 11.31 3.51 8.19
CA GLU A 288 11.37 4.84 8.76
C GLU A 288 9.98 5.47 8.78
N VAL A 289 9.38 5.55 9.95
CA VAL A 289 8.15 6.31 10.17
C VAL A 289 8.56 7.71 10.59
N ASP A 290 8.21 8.72 9.80
CA ASP A 290 8.43 10.12 10.17
C ASP A 290 7.37 10.61 11.16
N ILE A 291 7.51 11.82 11.69
CA ILE A 291 6.44 12.43 12.50
C ILE A 291 5.29 12.79 11.56
N HIS A 292 4.34 11.89 11.38
CA HIS A 292 3.12 12.11 10.62
C HIS A 292 1.93 11.51 11.37
N GLY A 293 0.70 11.87 11.02
CA GLY A 293 -0.47 11.19 11.62
C GLY A 293 -1.75 11.99 11.59
N THR A 294 -2.86 11.26 11.65
CA THR A 294 -4.22 11.78 11.70
C THR A 294 -4.87 11.29 12.99
N PRO A 295 -5.62 12.11 13.75
CA PRO A 295 -5.80 13.56 13.64
C PRO A 295 -4.66 14.39 14.24
N THR A 296 -3.63 13.74 14.81
CA THR A 296 -2.44 14.40 15.37
C THR A 296 -1.18 13.67 14.93
N ALA A 297 -0.03 14.36 14.98
CA ALA A 297 1.27 13.74 14.79
C ALA A 297 1.45 12.48 15.66
N GLY A 298 2.00 11.42 15.07
CA GLY A 298 2.50 10.22 15.71
C GLY A 298 4.02 10.28 15.95
N PRO A 299 4.58 9.33 16.71
CA PRO A 299 6.02 9.28 16.97
C PRO A 299 6.78 8.85 15.73
N SER A 300 7.97 9.39 15.48
CA SER A 300 8.86 8.77 14.50
C SER A 300 9.31 7.40 14.99
N LEU A 301 9.44 6.45 14.07
CA LEU A 301 10.04 5.14 14.30
C LEU A 301 11.15 4.88 13.30
N ARG A 302 12.18 4.17 13.75
CA ARG A 302 13.19 3.57 12.87
C ARG A 302 13.35 2.14 13.30
N LEU A 303 13.04 1.20 12.42
CA LEU A 303 12.96 -0.22 12.77
C LEU A 303 13.72 -1.06 11.74
N VAL A 304 14.44 -2.07 12.21
CA VAL A 304 15.08 -3.09 11.38
C VAL A 304 14.61 -4.46 11.81
N ARG A 305 14.55 -5.40 10.86
CA ARG A 305 14.30 -6.82 11.18
C ARG A 305 15.49 -7.40 11.91
N VAL A 306 15.23 -8.18 12.96
CA VAL A 306 16.27 -8.82 13.77
C VAL A 306 15.94 -10.29 14.04
N GLU A 307 16.97 -11.04 14.41
CA GLU A 307 16.84 -12.41 14.93
C GLU A 307 17.27 -12.46 16.41
N GLY A 308 16.53 -13.23 17.22
CA GLY A 308 16.82 -13.41 18.65
C GLY A 308 16.34 -12.26 19.54
N GLY A 309 16.80 -12.23 20.80
CA GLY A 309 16.37 -11.27 21.84
C GLY A 309 15.09 -11.68 22.58
N GLY A 310 14.36 -10.71 23.15
CA GLY A 310 13.04 -10.87 23.78
C GLY A 310 13.04 -11.37 25.23
N GLY A 311 14.17 -11.85 25.75
CA GLY A 311 14.30 -12.32 27.14
C GLY A 311 14.30 -11.19 28.18
N ALA A 312 14.05 -11.54 29.45
CA ALA A 312 14.13 -10.59 30.55
C ALA A 312 15.54 -10.00 30.72
N CYS A 313 15.59 -8.74 31.13
CA CYS A 313 16.81 -8.11 31.62
C CYS A 313 17.06 -8.51 33.07
N SER A 314 18.29 -8.97 33.34
CA SER A 314 18.79 -9.39 34.66
C SER A 314 19.69 -8.33 35.26
#